data_AF-A0A1H8SWI8-F1
#
_entry.id   AF-A0A1H8SWI8-F1
#
_cell.length_a   1.000
_cell.length_b   1.000
_cell.length_c   1.000
_cell.angle_alpha   90.00
_cell.angle_beta   90.00
_cell.angle_gamma   90.00
#
_symmetry.space_group_name_H-M   'P 1'
#
loop_
_entity.id
_entity.type
_entity.pdbx_description
1 polymer ?
#
loop_
_entity_poly.entity_id
_entity_poly.type
_entity_poly.pdbx_seq_one_letter_code
_entity_poly.pdbx_strand_id
1 'polypeptide(L)'
;MLAEYVREALAGGAGADGLLQRFGLMVYPDISPKYEYIDRFPDKLVRDTVNDLVRKLHSLDAVAIATIGEYCKTPYLHFDDSAQEVFIEWLCNLEKRLRSDEDHPAIVSHLSKYRKLVPALALINHLCNSEEKSVSESSLLRALAYCEYLESHARRVYSYGTQPGIDAAKSVLTKLKKGKLNSPFTVRDIYRKCWAGIDTPKKAEAAINVLLDYNHLAKVETFTEGRPTTLLHWVQS
;
A
#
# COMPACT_ATOMS: atom_id res chain seq x y z
N MET A 1 15.48 -6.01 7.96
CA MET A 1 14.28 -6.70 8.48
C MET A 1 13.12 -6.66 7.48
N LEU A 2 12.24 -5.63 7.43
CA LEU A 2 11.13 -5.63 6.45
C LEU A 2 11.58 -5.38 4.99
N ALA A 3 12.36 -4.33 4.74
CA ALA A 3 12.82 -3.98 3.39
C ALA A 3 13.69 -5.06 2.74
N GLU A 4 14.39 -5.85 3.55
CA GLU A 4 15.20 -6.98 3.11
C GLU A 4 14.32 -8.17 2.74
N TYR A 5 13.39 -8.54 3.61
CA TYR A 5 12.38 -9.56 3.31
C TYR A 5 11.59 -9.25 2.04
N VAL A 6 11.13 -8.00 1.86
CA VAL A 6 10.41 -7.59 0.65
C VAL A 6 11.29 -7.74 -0.59
N ARG A 7 12.57 -7.36 -0.53
CA ARG A 7 13.50 -7.53 -1.67
C ARG A 7 13.72 -9.00 -2.00
N GLU A 8 13.92 -9.85 -1.00
CA GLU A 8 14.06 -11.30 -1.19
C GLU A 8 12.80 -11.95 -1.76
N ALA A 9 11.62 -11.54 -1.27
CA ALA A 9 10.34 -12.01 -1.76
C ALA A 9 10.05 -11.62 -3.21
N LEU A 10 10.75 -10.60 -3.74
CA LEU A 10 10.61 -10.10 -5.09
C LEU A 10 11.72 -10.55 -6.04
N ALA A 11 12.88 -10.98 -5.52
CA ALA A 11 14.07 -11.29 -6.31
C ALA A 11 14.05 -12.62 -7.07
N GLY A 12 12.95 -13.40 -6.99
CA GLY A 12 12.81 -14.68 -7.69
C GLY A 12 13.77 -15.76 -7.15
N GLY A 13 13.38 -16.40 -6.05
CA GLY A 13 14.15 -17.44 -5.37
C GLY A 13 13.33 -18.09 -4.25
N ALA A 14 13.98 -18.77 -3.29
CA ALA A 14 13.29 -19.46 -2.19
C ALA A 14 12.39 -18.54 -1.32
N GLY A 15 12.63 -17.22 -1.33
CA GLY A 15 11.79 -16.23 -0.65
C GLY A 15 10.56 -15.75 -1.44
N ALA A 16 10.46 -16.06 -2.74
CA ALA A 16 9.34 -15.69 -3.60
C ALA A 16 8.20 -16.73 -3.53
N ASP A 17 7.81 -17.11 -2.31
CA ASP A 17 6.84 -18.17 -2.00
C ASP A 17 5.36 -17.72 -2.09
N GLY A 18 5.13 -16.44 -2.38
CA GLY A 18 3.80 -15.85 -2.44
C GLY A 18 3.20 -15.49 -1.08
N LEU A 19 3.94 -15.61 0.03
CA LEU A 19 3.46 -15.33 1.38
C LEU A 19 3.10 -13.85 1.55
N LEU A 20 3.98 -12.95 1.09
CA LEU A 20 3.75 -11.49 1.18
C LEU A 20 2.46 -11.06 0.47
N GLN A 21 2.13 -11.68 -0.67
CA GLN A 21 0.93 -11.39 -1.45
C GLN A 21 -0.36 -11.89 -0.78
N ARG A 22 -0.29 -12.72 0.27
CA ARG A 22 -1.46 -13.19 1.02
C ARG A 22 -1.86 -12.23 2.15
N PHE A 23 -0.99 -11.29 2.54
CA PHE A 23 -1.32 -10.28 3.55
C PHE A 23 -2.18 -9.15 2.96
N GLY A 24 -3.42 -9.45 2.60
CA GLY A 24 -4.35 -8.48 2.01
C GLY A 24 -4.77 -7.34 2.95
N LEU A 25 -4.61 -7.51 4.27
CA LEU A 25 -4.87 -6.50 5.30
C LEU A 25 -3.60 -5.80 5.81
N MET A 26 -2.50 -5.86 5.05
CA MET A 26 -1.22 -5.29 5.45
C MET A 26 -1.28 -3.76 5.54
N VAL A 27 -0.82 -3.21 6.67
CA VAL A 27 -0.71 -1.77 6.90
C VAL A 27 0.75 -1.40 7.16
N TYR A 28 1.23 -0.39 6.44
CA TYR A 28 2.51 0.27 6.71
C TYR A 28 2.33 1.30 7.83
N PRO A 29 2.95 1.15 9.00
CA PRO A 29 2.80 2.10 10.10
C PRO A 29 3.63 3.37 9.88
N ASP A 30 3.03 4.53 10.15
CA ASP A 30 3.74 5.79 10.28
C ASP A 30 4.10 6.00 11.76
N ILE A 31 5.39 5.85 12.08
CA ILE A 31 5.88 6.04 13.44
C ILE A 31 6.02 7.54 13.69
N SER A 32 5.24 8.05 14.63
CA SER A 32 5.36 9.45 15.08
C SER A 32 6.79 9.71 15.56
N PRO A 33 7.43 10.82 15.14
CA PRO A 33 8.74 11.21 15.67
C PRO A 33 8.67 11.66 17.13
N LYS A 34 7.47 11.99 17.62
CA LYS A 34 7.22 12.32 19.02
C LYS A 34 6.77 11.06 19.73
N TYR A 35 7.56 10.64 20.72
CA TYR A 35 7.16 9.61 21.66
C TYR A 35 6.41 10.26 22.83
N GLU A 36 5.24 9.73 23.14
CA GLU A 36 4.44 10.10 24.30
C GLU A 36 4.03 8.81 24.99
N TYR A 37 4.28 8.72 26.31
CA TYR A 37 3.79 7.61 27.11
C TYR A 37 2.31 7.84 27.39
N ILE A 38 1.46 7.02 26.78
CA ILE A 38 0.01 7.12 26.91
C ILE A 38 -0.50 5.88 27.64
N ASP A 39 -0.79 6.02 28.93
CA ASP A 39 -1.52 5.03 29.71
C ASP A 39 -2.96 5.51 29.89
N ARG A 40 -3.85 5.03 29.01
CA ARG A 40 -5.28 5.37 29.03
C ARG A 40 -6.08 4.16 29.48
N PHE A 41 -6.95 4.36 30.46
CA PHE A 41 -7.95 3.34 30.80
C PHE A 41 -8.79 3.01 29.56
N PRO A 42 -9.11 1.73 29.32
CA PRO A 42 -9.93 1.33 28.19
C PRO A 42 -11.31 1.96 28.31
N ASP A 43 -11.83 2.43 27.18
CA ASP A 43 -13.20 2.92 27.11
C ASP A 43 -14.17 1.74 27.31
N LYS A 44 -14.82 1.74 28.47
CA LYS A 44 -15.75 0.68 28.85
C LYS A 44 -16.94 0.58 27.91
N LEU A 45 -17.50 1.72 27.47
CA LEU A 45 -18.67 1.73 26.60
C LEU A 45 -18.31 1.13 25.24
N VAL A 46 -17.19 1.57 24.64
CA VAL A 46 -16.71 1.03 23.36
C VAL A 46 -16.44 -0.47 23.46
N ARG A 47 -15.77 -0.91 24.54
CA ARG A 47 -15.50 -2.32 24.78
C ARG A 47 -16.78 -3.14 24.89
N ASP A 48 -17.75 -2.66 25.66
CA ASP A 48 -19.01 -3.37 25.88
C ASP A 48 -19.83 -3.44 24.58
N THR A 49 -19.86 -2.36 23.77
CA THR A 49 -20.47 -2.37 22.41
C THR A 49 -19.83 -3.42 21.49
N VAL A 50 -18.50 -3.52 21.47
CA VAL A 50 -17.80 -4.54 20.66
C VAL A 50 -18.14 -5.94 21.15
N ASN A 51 -18.19 -6.16 22.47
CA ASN A 51 -18.55 -7.47 23.03
C ASN A 51 -19.97 -7.89 22.65
N ASP A 52 -20.93 -6.96 22.70
CA ASP A 52 -22.32 -7.25 22.32
C ASP A 52 -22.46 -7.55 20.84
N LEU A 53 -21.72 -6.84 19.98
CA LEU A 53 -21.63 -7.15 18.56
C LEU A 53 -21.10 -8.57 18.31
N VAL A 54 -20.01 -8.94 18.98
CA VAL A 54 -19.42 -10.28 18.85
C VAL A 54 -20.40 -11.36 19.32
N ARG A 55 -21.12 -11.13 20.43
CA ARG A 55 -22.16 -12.05 20.90
C ARG A 55 -23.28 -12.21 19.89
N LYS A 56 -23.79 -11.09 19.34
CA LYS A 56 -24.81 -11.10 18.28
C LYS A 56 -24.37 -11.93 17.09
N LEU A 57 -23.14 -11.72 16.60
CA LEU A 57 -22.58 -12.48 15.47
C LEU A 57 -22.38 -13.97 15.81
N HIS A 58 -22.01 -14.30 17.04
CA HIS A 58 -21.87 -15.69 17.49
C HIS A 58 -23.22 -16.41 17.56
N SER A 59 -24.28 -15.72 17.98
CA SER A 59 -25.65 -16.25 18.04
C SER A 59 -26.41 -16.17 16.71
N LEU A 60 -25.78 -15.68 15.64
CA LEU A 60 -26.43 -15.47 14.36
C LEU A 60 -26.84 -16.81 13.73
N ASP A 61 -28.12 -16.96 13.44
CA ASP A 61 -28.60 -18.10 12.66
C ASP A 61 -28.34 -17.86 11.17
N ALA A 62 -27.21 -18.37 10.69
CA ALA A 62 -26.84 -18.26 9.29
C ALA A 62 -27.87 -18.90 8.34
N VAL A 63 -28.62 -19.92 8.77
CA VAL A 63 -29.62 -20.59 7.92
C VAL A 63 -30.85 -19.69 7.71
N ALA A 64 -31.18 -18.86 8.70
CA ALA A 64 -32.33 -17.94 8.61
C ALA A 64 -32.10 -16.76 7.65
N ILE A 65 -30.85 -16.31 7.50
CA ILE A 65 -30.51 -15.09 6.76
C ILE A 65 -29.79 -15.35 5.43
N ALA A 66 -29.14 -16.50 5.26
CA ALA A 66 -28.30 -16.77 4.11
C ALA A 66 -28.97 -17.73 3.12
N THR A 67 -28.55 -17.64 1.87
CA THR A 67 -28.86 -18.62 0.84
C THR A 67 -27.95 -19.82 1.01
N ILE A 68 -28.52 -21.03 0.94
CA ILE A 68 -27.77 -22.29 0.84
C ILE A 68 -28.07 -22.87 -0.55
N GLY A 69 -27.06 -22.86 -1.41
CA GLY A 69 -27.22 -23.30 -2.80
C GLY A 69 -27.29 -24.83 -2.91
N GLU A 70 -27.86 -25.31 -4.01
CA GLU A 70 -27.87 -26.74 -4.33
C GLU A 70 -26.44 -27.31 -4.39
N TYR A 71 -25.54 -26.59 -5.07
CA TYR A 71 -24.14 -26.97 -5.28
C TYR A 71 -23.15 -26.31 -4.30
N CYS A 72 -23.58 -25.28 -3.56
CA CYS A 72 -22.77 -24.60 -2.54
C CYS A 72 -23.44 -24.76 -1.17
N LYS A 73 -22.93 -25.71 -0.37
CA LYS A 73 -23.47 -26.00 0.96
C LYS A 73 -23.04 -24.99 2.03
N THR A 74 -22.03 -24.17 1.74
CA THR A 74 -21.66 -23.06 2.60
C THR A 74 -22.69 -21.94 2.45
N PRO A 75 -23.35 -21.48 3.54
CA PRO A 75 -24.30 -20.39 3.46
C PRO A 75 -23.62 -19.10 2.96
N TYR A 76 -24.31 -18.34 2.11
CA TYR A 76 -23.81 -17.09 1.54
C TYR A 76 -24.93 -16.07 1.38
N LEU A 77 -24.58 -14.79 1.43
CA LEU A 77 -25.50 -13.68 1.11
C LEU A 77 -25.16 -13.16 -0.29
N HIS A 78 -26.19 -12.74 -1.01
CA HIS A 78 -26.01 -12.00 -2.26
C HIS A 78 -25.82 -10.52 -1.97
N PHE A 79 -25.23 -9.79 -2.91
CA PHE A 79 -25.38 -8.35 -2.96
C PHE A 79 -26.83 -7.98 -3.26
N ASP A 80 -27.30 -6.84 -2.75
CA ASP A 80 -28.50 -6.21 -3.33
C ASP A 80 -28.19 -5.67 -4.73
N ASP A 81 -29.22 -5.25 -5.46
CA ASP A 81 -29.07 -4.83 -6.86
C ASP A 81 -28.06 -3.68 -7.00
N SER A 82 -28.12 -2.67 -6.11
CA SER A 82 -27.21 -1.52 -6.10
C SER A 82 -25.76 -1.92 -5.80
N ALA A 83 -25.52 -2.76 -4.80
CA ALA A 83 -24.20 -3.29 -4.49
C ALA A 83 -23.65 -4.17 -5.62
N GLN A 84 -24.51 -4.95 -6.28
CA GLN A 84 -24.11 -5.83 -7.37
C GLN A 84 -23.58 -5.03 -8.57
N GLU A 85 -24.25 -3.93 -8.94
CA GLU A 85 -23.80 -3.01 -10.00
C GLU A 85 -22.42 -2.42 -9.69
N VAL A 86 -22.25 -1.85 -8.49
CA VAL A 86 -20.97 -1.29 -8.02
C VAL A 86 -19.86 -2.34 -8.01
N PHE A 87 -20.17 -3.55 -7.54
CA PHE A 87 -19.18 -4.63 -7.48
C PHE A 87 -18.73 -5.07 -8.88
N ILE A 88 -19.65 -5.19 -9.84
CA ILE A 88 -19.32 -5.55 -11.23
C ILE A 88 -18.43 -4.49 -11.85
N GLU A 89 -18.77 -3.21 -11.70
CA GLU A 89 -17.96 -2.11 -12.22
C GLU A 89 -16.54 -2.15 -11.64
N TRP A 90 -16.44 -2.22 -10.32
CA TRP A 90 -15.16 -2.31 -9.63
C TRP A 90 -14.35 -3.54 -10.06
N LEU A 91 -14.97 -4.71 -10.14
CA LEU A 91 -14.29 -5.96 -10.53
C LEU A 91 -13.77 -5.87 -11.97
N CYS A 92 -14.57 -5.34 -12.90
CA CYS A 92 -14.15 -5.10 -14.28
C CYS A 92 -12.94 -4.16 -14.36
N ASN A 93 -12.92 -3.09 -13.58
CA ASN A 93 -11.80 -2.16 -13.52
C ASN A 93 -10.54 -2.80 -12.91
N LEU A 94 -10.70 -3.59 -11.85
CA LEU A 94 -9.62 -4.38 -11.27
C LEU A 94 -9.05 -5.37 -12.30
N GLU A 95 -9.89 -6.13 -13.00
CA GLU A 95 -9.46 -7.10 -14.01
C GLU A 95 -8.68 -6.45 -15.15
N LYS A 96 -9.11 -5.27 -15.63
CA LYS A 96 -8.38 -4.49 -16.64
C LYS A 96 -7.01 -4.09 -16.13
N ARG A 97 -6.92 -3.54 -14.91
CA ARG A 97 -5.65 -3.13 -14.30
C ARG A 97 -4.70 -4.29 -14.08
N LEU A 98 -5.18 -5.44 -13.60
CA LEU A 98 -4.36 -6.63 -13.36
C LEU A 98 -3.75 -7.23 -14.64
N ARG A 99 -4.32 -6.91 -15.81
CA ARG A 99 -3.79 -7.31 -17.14
C ARG A 99 -3.06 -6.19 -17.85
N SER A 100 -3.01 -5.01 -17.26
CA SER A 100 -2.15 -3.93 -17.75
C SER A 100 -0.71 -4.24 -17.36
N ASP A 101 0.24 -3.93 -18.23
CA ASP A 101 1.68 -4.04 -17.93
C ASP A 101 2.21 -2.84 -17.10
N GLU A 102 1.32 -2.10 -16.43
CA GLU A 102 1.66 -0.91 -15.65
C GLU A 102 2.21 -1.23 -14.25
N ASP A 103 1.66 -2.28 -13.60
CA ASP A 103 2.04 -2.66 -12.24
C ASP A 103 3.09 -3.78 -12.23
N HIS A 104 4.00 -3.74 -11.25
CA HIS A 104 4.96 -4.82 -11.04
C HIS A 104 4.24 -6.16 -10.77
N PRO A 105 4.71 -7.33 -11.28
CA PRO A 105 4.03 -8.62 -11.13
C PRO A 105 3.64 -9.00 -9.69
N ALA A 106 4.45 -8.60 -8.71
CA ALA A 106 4.13 -8.83 -7.30
C ALA A 106 2.97 -7.99 -6.77
N ILE A 107 2.83 -6.75 -7.24
CA ILE A 107 1.69 -5.88 -6.94
C ILE A 107 0.44 -6.45 -7.60
N VAL A 108 0.54 -6.87 -8.87
CA VAL A 108 -0.53 -7.59 -9.58
C VAL A 108 -0.97 -8.82 -8.78
N SER A 109 -0.03 -9.65 -8.33
CA SER A 109 -0.33 -10.86 -7.55
C SER A 109 -0.99 -10.54 -6.19
N HIS A 110 -0.59 -9.46 -5.52
CA HIS A 110 -1.25 -8.99 -4.29
C HIS A 110 -2.70 -8.55 -4.55
N LEU A 111 -2.89 -7.64 -5.50
CA LEU A 111 -4.19 -7.08 -5.85
C LEU A 111 -5.15 -8.14 -6.42
N SER A 112 -4.61 -9.19 -7.03
CA SER A 112 -5.38 -10.35 -7.48
C SER A 112 -6.20 -11.00 -6.36
N LYS A 113 -5.76 -10.86 -5.10
CA LYS A 113 -6.44 -11.39 -3.91
C LYS A 113 -7.62 -10.52 -3.49
N TYR A 114 -7.74 -9.30 -3.99
CA TYR A 114 -8.82 -8.39 -3.63
C TYR A 114 -10.18 -8.88 -4.13
N ARG A 115 -10.19 -9.72 -5.19
CA ARG A 115 -11.38 -10.45 -5.67
C ARG A 115 -12.13 -11.18 -4.55
N LYS A 116 -11.39 -11.74 -3.60
CA LYS A 116 -11.95 -12.42 -2.42
C LYS A 116 -12.08 -11.46 -1.23
N LEU A 117 -11.10 -10.58 -1.04
CA LEU A 117 -11.05 -9.70 0.13
C LEU A 117 -12.22 -8.72 0.17
N VAL A 118 -12.54 -8.06 -0.94
CA VAL A 118 -13.59 -7.03 -0.99
C VAL A 118 -14.96 -7.60 -0.63
N PRO A 119 -15.45 -8.70 -1.26
CA PRO A 119 -16.72 -9.31 -0.85
C PRO A 119 -16.73 -9.79 0.61
N ALA A 120 -15.59 -10.32 1.10
CA ALA A 120 -15.50 -10.76 2.49
C ALA A 120 -15.61 -9.59 3.48
N LEU A 121 -14.93 -8.47 3.21
CA LEU A 121 -15.04 -7.26 4.01
C LEU A 121 -16.43 -6.64 3.92
N ALA A 122 -17.05 -6.64 2.75
CA ALA A 122 -18.41 -6.16 2.56
C ALA A 122 -19.41 -6.97 3.39
N LEU A 123 -19.28 -8.31 3.37
CA LEU A 123 -20.10 -9.19 4.20
C LEU A 123 -19.89 -8.93 5.70
N ILE A 124 -18.63 -8.81 6.16
CA ILE A 124 -18.34 -8.49 7.57
C ILE A 124 -18.97 -7.15 7.96
N ASN A 125 -18.77 -6.11 7.14
CA ASN A 125 -19.36 -4.79 7.37
C ASN A 125 -20.89 -4.86 7.45
N HIS A 126 -21.52 -5.67 6.60
CA HIS A 126 -22.97 -5.86 6.58
C HIS A 126 -23.47 -6.55 7.83
N LEU A 127 -22.90 -7.70 8.18
CA LEU A 127 -23.28 -8.47 9.38
C LEU A 127 -23.07 -7.66 10.67
N CYS A 128 -22.11 -6.73 10.66
CA CYS A 128 -21.89 -5.85 11.81
C CYS A 128 -22.98 -4.78 11.99
N ASN A 129 -23.72 -4.41 10.93
CA ASN A 129 -24.65 -3.27 10.94
C ASN A 129 -26.10 -3.64 10.59
N SER A 130 -26.36 -4.84 10.08
CA SER A 130 -27.65 -5.25 9.53
C SER A 130 -27.89 -6.74 9.68
N GLU A 131 -29.17 -7.13 9.72
CA GLU A 131 -29.64 -8.52 9.65
C GLU A 131 -30.35 -8.83 8.32
N GLU A 132 -30.33 -7.89 7.39
CA GLU A 132 -30.93 -8.06 6.07
C GLU A 132 -30.24 -9.17 5.28
N LYS A 133 -31.01 -9.85 4.43
CA LYS A 133 -30.57 -11.05 3.69
C LYS A 133 -29.66 -10.77 2.50
N SER A 134 -29.48 -9.50 2.15
CA SER A 134 -28.61 -9.04 1.07
C SER A 134 -27.60 -8.03 1.60
N VAL A 135 -26.35 -8.14 1.13
CA VAL A 135 -25.25 -7.23 1.47
C VAL A 135 -25.50 -5.89 0.80
N SER A 136 -25.64 -4.84 1.60
CA SER A 136 -25.98 -3.50 1.09
C SER A 136 -24.85 -2.81 0.35
N GLU A 137 -25.22 -1.87 -0.52
CA GLU A 137 -24.28 -0.97 -1.21
C GLU A 137 -23.34 -0.26 -0.22
N SER A 138 -23.89 0.25 0.88
CA SER A 138 -23.10 0.97 1.90
C SER A 138 -22.00 0.11 2.52
N SER A 139 -22.26 -1.19 2.73
CA SER A 139 -21.30 -2.16 3.27
C SER A 139 -20.18 -2.44 2.27
N LEU A 140 -20.52 -2.53 0.98
CA LEU A 140 -19.57 -2.70 -0.11
C LEU A 140 -18.69 -1.45 -0.30
N LEU A 141 -19.28 -0.26 -0.36
CA LEU A 141 -18.54 0.99 -0.51
C LEU A 141 -17.53 1.19 0.64
N ARG A 142 -17.91 0.84 1.87
CA ARG A 142 -16.97 0.86 3.01
C ARG A 142 -15.82 -0.13 2.83
N ALA A 143 -16.09 -1.32 2.29
CA ALA A 143 -15.05 -2.31 2.00
C ALA A 143 -14.10 -1.83 0.90
N LEU A 144 -14.63 -1.22 -0.17
CA LEU A 144 -13.85 -0.64 -1.26
C LEU A 144 -12.94 0.49 -0.75
N ALA A 145 -13.49 1.45 0.01
CA ALA A 145 -12.72 2.53 0.59
C ALA A 145 -11.59 2.01 1.51
N TYR A 146 -11.86 0.97 2.29
CA TYR A 146 -10.81 0.35 3.11
C TYR A 146 -9.76 -0.37 2.26
N CYS A 147 -10.14 -1.04 1.17
CA CYS A 147 -9.20 -1.66 0.25
C CYS A 147 -8.34 -0.63 -0.50
N GLU A 148 -8.85 0.54 -0.85
CA GLU A 148 -8.03 1.64 -1.40
C GLU A 148 -6.96 2.10 -0.41
N TYR A 149 -7.33 2.24 0.86
CA TYR A 149 -6.38 2.49 1.94
C TYR A 149 -5.34 1.36 2.01
N LEU A 150 -5.75 0.10 2.11
CA LEU A 150 -4.84 -1.05 2.20
C LEU A 150 -3.90 -1.15 0.99
N GLU A 151 -4.38 -0.87 -0.21
CA GLU A 151 -3.55 -0.83 -1.42
C GLU A 151 -2.46 0.23 -1.32
N SER A 152 -2.79 1.44 -0.85
CA SER A 152 -1.79 2.50 -0.68
C SER A 152 -0.67 2.07 0.28
N HIS A 153 -1.00 1.33 1.34
CA HIS A 153 -0.02 0.78 2.28
C HIS A 153 0.76 -0.39 1.66
N ALA A 154 0.11 -1.27 0.91
CA ALA A 154 0.77 -2.35 0.19
C ALA A 154 1.80 -1.78 -0.81
N ARG A 155 1.44 -0.76 -1.59
CA ARG A 155 2.36 -0.07 -2.53
C ARG A 155 3.58 0.51 -1.81
N ARG A 156 3.40 1.11 -0.63
CA ARG A 156 4.52 1.56 0.21
C ARG A 156 5.43 0.41 0.62
N VAL A 157 4.88 -0.74 1.04
CA VAL A 157 5.69 -1.92 1.39
C VAL A 157 6.45 -2.44 0.17
N TYR A 158 5.78 -2.63 -0.97
CA TYR A 158 6.41 -3.14 -2.20
C TYR A 158 7.48 -2.21 -2.77
N SER A 159 7.39 -0.89 -2.53
CA SER A 159 8.40 0.09 -2.98
C SER A 159 9.83 -0.26 -2.59
N TYR A 160 10.03 -0.99 -1.47
CA TYR A 160 11.35 -1.43 -1.04
C TYR A 160 12.06 -2.36 -2.03
N GLY A 161 11.31 -3.13 -2.83
CA GLY A 161 11.88 -3.99 -3.85
C GLY A 161 11.48 -3.65 -5.28
N THR A 162 10.44 -2.84 -5.51
CA THR A 162 10.05 -2.40 -6.85
C THR A 162 10.70 -1.08 -7.29
N GLN A 163 11.19 -0.26 -6.36
CA GLN A 163 11.87 1.01 -6.67
C GLN A 163 13.26 1.07 -6.01
N PRO A 164 14.29 0.52 -6.67
CA PRO A 164 15.66 0.64 -6.20
C PRO A 164 16.06 2.10 -6.01
N GLY A 165 16.47 2.46 -4.80
CA GLY A 165 16.94 3.82 -4.49
C GLY A 165 15.92 4.72 -3.81
N ILE A 166 14.67 4.30 -3.55
CA ILE A 166 13.66 5.17 -2.90
C ILE A 166 14.05 5.59 -1.47
N ASP A 167 14.66 4.70 -0.68
CA ASP A 167 15.14 5.05 0.67
C ASP A 167 16.32 6.03 0.60
N ALA A 168 17.21 5.80 -0.37
CA ALA A 168 18.32 6.70 -0.65
C ALA A 168 17.81 8.07 -1.10
N ALA A 169 16.79 8.12 -1.95
CA ALA A 169 16.11 9.34 -2.40
C ALA A 169 15.47 10.13 -1.25
N LYS A 170 14.71 9.45 -0.36
CA LYS A 170 14.14 10.06 0.85
C LYS A 170 15.23 10.64 1.76
N SER A 171 16.33 9.92 1.93
CA SER A 171 17.48 10.38 2.70
C SER A 171 18.12 11.62 2.06
N VAL A 172 18.39 11.61 0.75
CA VAL A 172 18.89 12.80 0.00
C VAL A 172 17.94 13.98 0.18
N LEU A 173 16.63 13.79 -0.04
CA LEU A 173 15.62 14.85 0.08
C LEU A 173 15.59 15.46 1.49
N THR A 174 15.68 14.63 2.53
CA THR A 174 15.75 15.09 3.92
C THR A 174 17.01 15.91 4.19
N LYS A 175 18.15 15.54 3.60
CA LYS A 175 19.41 16.27 3.73
C LYS A 175 19.38 17.60 2.97
N LEU A 176 18.78 17.63 1.77
CA LEU A 176 18.56 18.85 1.00
C LEU A 176 17.67 19.84 1.76
N LYS A 177 16.53 19.38 2.29
CA LYS A 177 15.62 20.20 3.12
C LYS A 177 16.30 20.78 4.37
N LYS A 178 17.32 20.09 4.89
CA LYS A 178 18.14 20.56 6.03
C LYS A 178 19.36 21.40 5.63
N GLY A 179 19.46 21.81 4.36
CA GLY A 179 20.56 22.63 3.84
C GLY A 179 21.93 21.94 3.88
N LYS A 180 21.98 20.60 3.83
CA LYS A 180 23.25 19.85 3.92
C LYS A 180 24.03 19.82 2.60
N LEU A 181 23.43 20.31 1.51
CA LEU A 181 24.04 20.45 0.20
C LEU A 181 23.39 21.63 -0.52
N ASN A 182 24.21 22.50 -1.11
CA ASN A 182 23.73 23.68 -1.83
C ASN A 182 23.36 23.31 -3.27
N SER A 183 22.37 24.01 -3.83
CA SER A 183 21.99 23.88 -5.24
C SER A 183 22.70 24.95 -6.09
N PRO A 184 23.21 24.63 -7.29
CA PRO A 184 23.24 23.31 -7.92
C PRO A 184 24.33 22.39 -7.35
N PHE A 185 24.13 21.08 -7.51
CA PHE A 185 25.10 20.04 -7.12
C PHE A 185 25.19 18.93 -8.17
N THR A 186 26.20 18.09 -8.08
CA THR A 186 26.37 16.92 -8.94
C THR A 186 26.06 15.62 -8.18
N VAL A 187 25.87 14.52 -8.91
CA VAL A 187 25.79 13.15 -8.34
C VAL A 187 27.00 12.88 -7.43
N ARG A 188 28.17 13.37 -7.84
CA ARG A 188 29.44 13.22 -7.12
C ARG A 188 29.45 13.91 -5.77
N ASP A 189 28.79 15.06 -5.66
CA ASP A 189 28.70 15.78 -4.41
C ASP A 189 27.83 15.05 -3.38
N ILE A 190 26.91 14.19 -3.82
CA ILE A 190 26.07 13.37 -2.94
C ILE A 190 26.88 12.20 -2.38
N TYR A 191 27.44 11.31 -3.22
CA TYR A 191 28.10 10.11 -2.70
C TYR A 191 29.39 10.43 -1.92
N ARG A 192 30.07 11.55 -2.22
CA ARG A 192 31.24 12.02 -1.45
C ARG A 192 30.92 12.46 -0.03
N LYS A 193 29.64 12.76 0.28
CA LYS A 193 29.23 13.04 1.66
C LYS A 193 29.15 11.77 2.50
N CYS A 194 29.29 10.58 1.89
CA CYS A 194 29.26 9.28 2.55
C CYS A 194 28.07 9.13 3.50
N TRP A 195 26.89 9.64 3.10
CA TRP A 195 25.69 9.48 3.90
C TRP A 195 25.27 8.00 3.90
N ALA A 196 24.86 7.51 5.07
CA ALA A 196 24.41 6.14 5.23
C ALA A 196 23.34 5.79 4.19
N GLY A 197 23.57 4.70 3.44
CA GLY A 197 22.69 4.24 2.37
C GLY A 197 22.88 4.93 1.01
N ILE A 198 23.80 5.88 0.88
CA ILE A 198 24.09 6.65 -0.35
C ILE A 198 25.62 6.77 -0.56
N ASP A 199 26.35 5.75 -0.15
CA ASP A 199 27.81 5.71 -0.07
C ASP A 199 28.50 5.24 -1.37
N THR A 200 27.73 4.82 -2.37
CA THR A 200 28.24 4.39 -3.67
C THR A 200 27.65 5.21 -4.80
N PRO A 201 28.38 5.40 -5.92
CA PRO A 201 27.85 6.11 -7.10
C PRO A 201 26.53 5.53 -7.59
N LYS A 202 26.41 4.20 -7.67
CA LYS A 202 25.20 3.50 -8.11
C LYS A 202 23.99 3.81 -7.22
N LYS A 203 24.16 3.86 -5.89
CA LYS A 203 23.09 4.21 -4.95
C LYS A 203 22.69 5.68 -5.06
N ALA A 204 23.67 6.57 -5.27
CA ALA A 204 23.40 7.99 -5.47
C ALA A 204 22.65 8.25 -6.79
N GLU A 205 23.03 7.60 -7.88
CA GLU A 205 22.33 7.68 -9.17
C GLU A 205 20.89 7.16 -9.07
N ALA A 206 20.68 6.00 -8.45
CA ALA A 206 19.33 5.47 -8.23
C ALA A 206 18.45 6.42 -7.42
N ALA A 207 19.01 7.04 -6.37
CA ALA A 207 18.32 8.05 -5.57
C ALA A 207 17.93 9.29 -6.39
N ILE A 208 18.85 9.77 -7.22
CA ILE A 208 18.64 10.96 -8.06
C ILE A 208 17.58 10.70 -9.12
N ASN A 209 17.60 9.53 -9.77
CA ASN A 209 16.59 9.17 -10.76
C ASN A 209 15.19 9.18 -10.14
N VAL A 210 15.02 8.57 -8.96
CA VAL A 210 13.74 8.65 -8.24
C VAL A 210 13.35 10.11 -7.97
N LEU A 211 14.27 10.96 -7.51
CA LEU A 211 13.93 12.37 -7.24
C LEU A 211 13.61 13.17 -8.52
N LEU A 212 14.19 12.82 -9.67
CA LEU A 212 13.84 13.40 -10.97
C LEU A 212 12.43 12.95 -11.40
N ASP A 213 12.13 11.65 -11.27
CA ASP A 213 10.82 11.08 -11.63
C ASP A 213 9.67 11.72 -10.84
N TYR A 214 9.89 12.03 -9.55
CA TYR A 214 8.94 12.74 -8.69
C TYR A 214 9.07 14.26 -8.74
N ASN A 215 9.80 14.83 -9.71
CA ASN A 215 9.98 16.28 -9.92
C ASN A 215 10.54 17.06 -8.72
N HIS A 216 11.27 16.39 -7.82
CA HIS A 216 11.98 17.05 -6.73
C HIS A 216 13.31 17.67 -7.17
N LEU A 217 13.89 17.17 -8.28
CA LEU A 217 15.10 17.70 -8.89
C LEU A 217 14.85 18.08 -10.35
N ALA A 218 15.63 19.02 -10.87
CA ALA A 218 15.72 19.33 -12.28
C ALA A 218 17.16 19.12 -12.76
N LYS A 219 17.31 18.52 -13.95
CA LYS A 219 18.62 18.27 -14.57
C LYS A 219 18.92 19.37 -15.59
N VAL A 220 20.08 20.02 -15.44
CA VAL A 220 20.60 21.02 -16.39
C VAL A 220 21.97 20.55 -16.88
N GLU A 221 22.15 20.46 -18.19
CA GLU A 221 23.44 20.16 -18.79
C GLU A 221 24.15 21.47 -19.15
N THR A 222 25.33 21.68 -18.59
CA THR A 222 26.19 22.81 -18.93
C THR A 222 27.29 22.35 -19.88
N PHE A 223 27.35 22.99 -21.04
CA PHE A 223 28.38 22.76 -22.04
C PHE A 223 29.54 23.73 -21.80
N THR A 224 30.66 23.20 -21.34
CA THR A 224 31.98 23.85 -21.36
C THR A 224 32.80 23.27 -22.52
N GLU A 225 34.01 23.78 -22.80
CA GLU A 225 34.92 23.27 -23.86
C GLU A 225 35.39 21.79 -23.69
N GLY A 226 34.74 21.01 -22.81
CA GLY A 226 35.00 19.60 -22.54
C GLY A 226 33.71 18.79 -22.33
N ARG A 227 33.80 17.64 -21.65
CA ARG A 227 32.64 16.76 -21.41
C ARG A 227 31.50 17.53 -20.71
N PRO A 228 30.25 17.45 -21.20
CA PRO A 228 29.11 18.12 -20.57
C PRO A 228 29.00 17.75 -19.10
N THR A 229 28.83 18.76 -18.25
CA THR A 229 28.62 18.56 -16.81
C THR A 229 27.12 18.59 -16.53
N THR A 230 26.62 17.54 -15.90
CA THR A 230 25.25 17.49 -15.40
C THR A 230 25.18 18.16 -14.03
N LEU A 231 24.43 19.25 -13.94
CA LEU A 231 24.07 19.91 -12.69
C LEU A 231 22.62 19.57 -12.31
N LEU A 232 22.41 19.30 -11.03
CA LEU A 232 21.11 19.02 -10.44
C LEU A 232 20.66 20.24 -9.63
N HIS A 233 19.48 20.73 -9.94
CA HIS A 233 18.83 21.83 -9.26
C HIS A 233 17.73 21.31 -8.37
N TRP A 234 17.68 21.82 -7.13
CA TRP A 234 16.58 21.48 -6.24
C TRP A 234 15.35 22.31 -6.61
N VAL A 235 14.24 21.62 -6.93
CA VAL A 235 12.97 22.28 -7.19
C VAL A 235 12.29 22.48 -5.84
N GLN A 236 12.29 23.71 -5.33
CA GLN A 236 11.52 24.06 -4.15
C GLN A 236 10.04 24.07 -4.53
N SER A 237 9.30 23.08 -4.02
CA SER A 237 7.84 23.09 -3.95
C SER A 237 7.36 23.55 -2.59
#